data_AF-A0A3B8KVH4-F1
#
_entry.id   AF-A0A3B8KVH4-F1
#
_cell.length_a   1.000
_cell.length_b   1.000
_cell.length_c   1.000
_cell.angle_alpha   90.00
_cell.angle_beta   90.00
_cell.angle_gamma   90.00
#
_symmetry.space_group_name_H-M   'P 1'
#
loop_
_entity.id
_entity.type
_entity.pdbx_description
1 polymer ?
#
loop_
_entity_poly.entity_id
_entity_poly.type
_entity_poly.pdbx_seq_one_letter_code
_entity_poly.pdbx_strand_id
1 'polypeptide(L)'
;LNTPIVTGGNQIMPRSTMPIRGLRDTEPYHWDGIPGDPYGGNNSANIRKRVKPNSRLGDPESSARHLIDGGLANTMMLVGDPTKNDEGKAGELTASQRDAMAKFILSVTYPPAQRRAYTNVVSPRARNGFELFHVKGDNDPGKRRPNVCGDCHRMPFQVSTNTPGTGMDAPTWRGAYDRWLILPQGRLNIIDFDFYRRIAERGAPERSVWRMSWGSRRRFDPVWDMVLENSTGFSGSFARQVTLSQASIQNERTTDLLDALELSAAEKAVVLQGSGAFVDDTRATPVTLVFHHQAKDRHYMEMGGKGRSFTRKALIDLASKGKFLGTFTAGLGTGVDFNHPQPALWTPGPIHPQRGRQKFPVLRDGATSMTISGRHIQKGAQVVVDGRRVPGSIKINRDVVTIALADFPDEGMHLLQVQNPGGLFSNDFIFYASSTPQDAPKKKPAPKTTQPRKKPPQPATGTKGADARTETGARLRKLVAAGKLTGEEAIELFRIAFPESDGKSRSDNK
;
A
#
# COMPACT_ATOMS: atom_id res chain seq x y z
N LEU A 1 -30.30 13.22 -0.72
CA LEU A 1 -29.03 12.48 -0.66
C LEU A 1 -28.51 12.54 0.77
N ASN A 2 -28.43 11.40 1.46
CA ASN A 2 -27.89 11.33 2.84
C ASN A 2 -26.35 11.27 2.81
N THR A 3 -25.71 12.13 2.01
CA THR A 3 -24.24 12.19 1.93
C THR A 3 -23.72 12.99 3.12
N PRO A 4 -22.69 12.50 3.85
CA PRO A 4 -22.14 13.24 4.98
C PRO A 4 -21.69 14.65 4.59
N ILE A 5 -22.20 15.65 5.30
CA ILE A 5 -21.66 17.01 5.28
C ILE A 5 -20.43 17.01 6.19
N VAL A 6 -19.30 17.53 5.69
CA VAL A 6 -18.08 17.62 6.50
C VAL A 6 -18.32 18.56 7.68
N THR A 7 -17.86 18.16 8.87
CA THR A 7 -18.10 18.90 10.11
C THR A 7 -17.73 20.38 9.96
N GLY A 8 -18.72 21.26 10.16
CA GLY A 8 -18.55 22.72 10.10
C GLY A 8 -18.82 23.35 8.72
N GLY A 9 -19.22 22.58 7.71
CA GLY A 9 -19.67 23.08 6.41
C GLY A 9 -21.18 22.93 6.18
N ASN A 10 -21.66 23.43 5.03
CA ASN A 10 -23.02 23.26 4.52
C ASN A 10 -23.04 22.65 3.09
N GLN A 11 -21.90 22.14 2.62
CA GLN A 11 -21.76 21.54 1.28
C GLN A 11 -21.47 20.04 1.37
N ILE A 12 -22.06 19.29 0.44
CA ILE A 12 -21.66 17.91 0.15
C ILE A 12 -20.34 17.99 -0.60
N MET A 13 -19.27 17.52 0.03
CA MET A 13 -17.99 17.42 -0.68
C MET A 13 -17.99 16.13 -1.51
N PRO A 14 -17.84 16.20 -2.84
CA PRO A 14 -17.81 15.01 -3.68
C PRO A 14 -16.63 14.10 -3.30
N ARG A 15 -16.83 12.79 -3.42
CA ARG A 15 -15.78 11.79 -3.26
C ARG A 15 -15.59 11.06 -4.57
N SER A 16 -14.34 10.76 -4.89
CA SER A 16 -14.05 9.85 -5.98
C SER A 16 -14.34 8.42 -5.56
N THR A 17 -14.78 7.63 -6.52
CA THR A 17 -14.94 6.19 -6.34
C THR A 17 -13.60 5.55 -5.99
N MET A 18 -13.59 4.71 -4.96
CA MET A 18 -12.44 3.85 -4.65
C MET A 18 -12.61 2.49 -5.34
N PRO A 19 -11.52 1.89 -5.84
CA PRO A 19 -11.62 0.61 -6.54
C PRO A 19 -11.87 -0.54 -5.56
N ILE A 20 -12.62 -1.55 -6.02
CA ILE A 20 -12.95 -2.74 -5.22
C ILE A 20 -11.84 -3.80 -5.15
N ARG A 21 -10.77 -3.63 -5.94
CA ARG A 21 -9.63 -4.55 -5.98
C ARG A 21 -8.81 -4.49 -4.70
N GLY A 22 -8.67 -5.63 -4.05
CA GLY A 22 -7.93 -5.80 -2.81
C GLY A 22 -8.59 -5.12 -1.61
N LEU A 23 -9.92 -5.12 -1.55
CA LEU A 23 -10.71 -4.53 -0.45
C LEU A 23 -10.59 -5.30 0.87
N ARG A 24 -10.46 -6.62 0.80
CA ARG A 24 -10.28 -7.44 2.00
C ARG A 24 -9.20 -6.78 2.84
N ASP A 25 -9.48 -6.63 4.14
CA ASP A 25 -8.50 -6.16 5.10
C ASP A 25 -8.13 -4.67 5.03
N THR A 26 -8.82 -3.88 4.18
CA THR A 26 -8.62 -2.43 4.04
C THR A 26 -9.79 -1.61 4.58
N GLU A 27 -10.58 -2.17 5.50
CA GLU A 27 -11.68 -1.46 6.14
C GLU A 27 -11.16 -0.20 6.86
N PRO A 28 -11.96 0.87 6.96
CA PRO A 28 -13.23 1.12 6.25
C PRO A 28 -13.05 1.36 4.73
N TYR A 29 -14.10 1.15 3.95
CA TYR A 29 -14.02 1.17 2.47
C TYR A 29 -14.40 2.51 1.82
N HIS A 30 -14.50 3.58 2.59
CA HIS A 30 -14.89 4.90 2.07
C HIS A 30 -13.94 5.99 2.60
N TRP A 31 -13.70 7.03 1.79
CA TRP A 31 -12.83 8.16 2.14
C TRP A 31 -13.14 8.82 3.48
N ASP A 32 -14.41 8.76 3.89
CA ASP A 32 -14.89 9.42 5.08
C ASP A 32 -14.74 8.60 6.35
N GLY A 33 -14.21 7.37 6.27
CA GLY A 33 -14.14 6.43 7.40
C GLY A 33 -15.46 5.73 7.69
N ILE A 34 -16.48 5.91 6.87
CA ILE A 34 -17.80 5.27 6.96
C ILE A 34 -18.45 5.23 5.57
N PRO A 35 -19.33 4.25 5.26
CA PRO A 35 -19.84 3.20 6.14
C PRO A 35 -18.94 1.94 6.22
N GLY A 36 -19.25 1.02 7.16
CA GLY A 36 -18.52 -0.24 7.31
C GLY A 36 -17.21 -0.14 8.09
N ASP A 37 -17.22 0.65 9.16
CA ASP A 37 -16.09 0.86 10.07
C ASP A 37 -16.14 -0.11 11.26
N PRO A 38 -15.20 -1.08 11.32
CA PRO A 38 -15.11 -2.02 12.43
C PRO A 38 -14.30 -1.47 13.63
N TYR A 39 -13.66 -0.31 13.50
CA TYR A 39 -12.74 0.24 14.50
C TYR A 39 -13.36 1.37 15.32
N GLY A 40 -14.26 2.15 14.71
CA GLY A 40 -14.74 3.40 15.31
C GLY A 40 -13.64 4.46 15.35
N GLY A 41 -13.97 5.65 15.82
CA GLY A 41 -13.02 6.77 15.82
C GLY A 41 -13.63 8.08 15.39
N ASN A 42 -12.77 9.04 15.07
CA ASN A 42 -13.19 10.22 14.33
C ASN A 42 -13.36 9.85 12.85
N ASN A 43 -14.42 10.33 12.25
CA ASN A 43 -14.70 10.19 10.82
C ASN A 43 -15.00 11.58 10.24
N SER A 44 -15.17 11.70 8.93
CA SER A 44 -15.35 13.04 8.30
C SER A 44 -16.62 13.77 8.74
N ALA A 45 -17.62 13.03 9.22
CA ALA A 45 -18.83 13.61 9.82
C ALA A 45 -18.61 14.06 11.28
N ASN A 46 -17.60 13.52 11.97
CA ASN A 46 -17.35 13.72 13.40
C ASN A 46 -15.84 13.88 13.69
N ILE A 47 -15.22 14.93 13.15
CA ILE A 47 -13.75 15.09 13.24
C ILE A 47 -13.22 15.30 14.66
N ARG A 48 -14.09 15.73 15.60
CA ARG A 48 -13.75 16.02 17.00
C ARG A 48 -14.33 15.02 18.01
N LYS A 49 -15.10 14.03 17.55
CA LYS A 49 -15.79 13.06 18.42
C LYS A 49 -15.40 11.64 18.05
N ARG A 50 -15.33 10.77 19.05
CA ARG A 50 -15.14 9.34 18.84
C ARG A 50 -16.50 8.68 18.63
N VAL A 51 -16.74 8.18 17.42
CA VAL A 51 -17.92 7.40 17.06
C VAL A 51 -17.63 5.91 17.31
N LYS A 52 -18.65 5.15 17.69
CA LYS A 52 -18.55 3.70 17.85
C LYS A 52 -18.40 3.02 16.47
N PRO A 53 -17.76 1.84 16.40
CA PRO A 53 -17.82 1.00 15.20
C PRO A 53 -19.26 0.79 14.75
N ASN A 54 -19.48 0.69 13.44
CA ASN A 54 -20.77 0.32 12.87
C ASN A 54 -20.76 -1.07 12.20
N SER A 55 -19.59 -1.70 12.04
CA SER A 55 -19.46 -3.10 11.64
C SER A 55 -18.66 -3.92 12.66
N ARG A 56 -18.47 -5.23 12.41
CA ARG A 56 -17.82 -6.15 13.33
C ARG A 56 -16.34 -6.34 13.00
N LEU A 57 -15.48 -6.07 13.98
CA LEU A 57 -14.06 -6.38 13.89
C LEU A 57 -13.83 -7.89 13.73
N GLY A 58 -13.01 -8.28 12.75
CA GLY A 58 -12.74 -9.68 12.45
C GLY A 58 -13.76 -10.34 11.52
N ASP A 59 -14.83 -9.65 11.15
CA ASP A 59 -15.84 -10.10 10.20
C ASP A 59 -15.94 -9.09 9.03
N PRO A 60 -15.13 -9.26 7.98
CA PRO A 60 -15.08 -8.34 6.85
C PRO A 60 -16.35 -8.35 6.00
N GLU A 61 -17.12 -9.45 6.00
CA GLU A 61 -18.42 -9.50 5.34
C GLU A 61 -19.38 -8.49 5.98
N SER A 62 -19.33 -8.31 7.31
CA SER A 62 -20.13 -7.28 7.98
C SER A 62 -19.82 -5.87 7.48
N SER A 63 -18.54 -5.50 7.31
CA SER A 63 -18.13 -4.19 6.78
C SER A 63 -18.57 -4.03 5.32
N ALA A 64 -18.39 -5.07 4.51
CA ALA A 64 -18.81 -5.08 3.11
C ALA A 64 -20.33 -4.90 2.97
N ARG A 65 -21.09 -5.48 3.91
CA ARG A 65 -22.53 -5.35 3.95
C ARG A 65 -23.00 -3.92 4.14
N HIS A 66 -22.34 -3.17 5.02
CA HIS A 66 -22.63 -1.74 5.19
C HIS A 66 -22.36 -0.91 3.94
N LEU A 67 -21.28 -1.22 3.20
CA LEU A 67 -20.98 -0.58 1.92
C LEU A 67 -22.07 -0.87 0.88
N ILE A 68 -22.46 -2.14 0.76
CA ILE A 68 -23.45 -2.59 -0.22
C ILE A 68 -24.84 -2.02 0.10
N ASP A 69 -25.28 -2.12 1.36
CA ASP A 69 -26.57 -1.60 1.80
C ASP A 69 -26.63 -0.08 1.62
N GLY A 70 -25.55 0.64 1.95
CA GLY A 70 -25.45 2.09 1.74
C GLY A 70 -25.45 2.49 0.26
N GLY A 71 -24.75 1.74 -0.60
CA GLY A 71 -24.69 1.98 -2.04
C GLY A 71 -26.04 1.75 -2.73
N LEU A 72 -26.70 0.63 -2.41
CA LEU A 72 -28.02 0.29 -2.92
C LEU A 72 -29.10 1.27 -2.44
N ALA A 73 -29.04 1.73 -1.19
CA ALA A 73 -30.03 2.67 -0.66
C ALA A 73 -29.85 4.12 -1.14
N ASN A 74 -28.71 4.46 -1.76
CA ASN A 74 -28.40 5.83 -2.17
C ASN A 74 -27.97 5.90 -3.64
N THR A 75 -26.69 5.65 -3.93
CA THR A 75 -26.10 5.96 -5.24
C THR A 75 -26.66 5.12 -6.38
N MET A 76 -27.10 3.90 -6.10
CA MET A 76 -27.61 2.97 -7.12
C MET A 76 -29.14 2.98 -7.28
N MET A 77 -29.86 3.66 -6.39
CA MET A 77 -31.33 3.68 -6.41
C MET A 77 -31.83 5.03 -6.93
N LEU A 78 -32.84 4.96 -7.80
CA LEU A 78 -33.48 6.16 -8.31
C LEU A 78 -34.16 6.93 -7.16
N VAL A 79 -34.03 8.25 -7.16
CA VAL A 79 -34.68 9.09 -6.16
C VAL A 79 -36.20 8.88 -6.21
N GLY A 80 -36.79 8.53 -5.06
CA GLY A 80 -38.23 8.28 -4.94
C GLY A 80 -38.66 6.82 -5.18
N ASP A 81 -37.74 5.94 -5.56
CA ASP A 81 -38.02 4.51 -5.68
C ASP A 81 -38.35 3.90 -4.30
N PRO A 82 -39.53 3.28 -4.12
CA PRO A 82 -39.93 2.68 -2.85
C PRO A 82 -39.46 1.23 -2.67
N THR A 83 -38.72 0.66 -3.63
CA THR A 83 -38.35 -0.75 -3.65
C THR A 83 -37.56 -1.17 -2.42
N LYS A 84 -38.00 -2.26 -1.80
CA LYS A 84 -37.37 -2.89 -0.65
C LYS A 84 -37.15 -4.38 -0.91
N ASN A 85 -36.08 -4.91 -0.35
CA ASN A 85 -35.80 -6.34 -0.40
C ASN A 85 -36.58 -7.13 0.67
N ASP A 86 -36.30 -8.43 0.74
CA ASP A 86 -36.81 -9.40 1.72
C ASP A 86 -36.43 -9.12 3.19
N GLU A 87 -35.56 -8.15 3.47
CA GLU A 87 -35.26 -7.63 4.82
C GLU A 87 -35.88 -6.25 5.08
N GLY A 88 -36.65 -5.71 4.12
CA GLY A 88 -37.19 -4.35 4.20
C GLY A 88 -36.18 -3.23 3.94
N LYS A 89 -34.97 -3.55 3.45
CA LYS A 89 -33.93 -2.56 3.10
C LYS A 89 -34.11 -2.07 1.67
N ALA A 90 -33.76 -0.81 1.42
CA ALA A 90 -33.86 -0.20 0.10
C ALA A 90 -33.00 -0.90 -0.97
N GLY A 91 -33.53 -1.02 -2.19
CA GLY A 91 -32.89 -1.61 -3.37
C GLY A 91 -33.26 -3.07 -3.63
N GLU A 92 -33.11 -3.51 -4.88
CA GLU A 92 -33.67 -4.78 -5.41
C GLU A 92 -33.00 -6.07 -4.89
N LEU A 93 -31.73 -6.00 -4.46
CA LEU A 93 -31.02 -7.22 -4.09
C LEU A 93 -31.53 -7.84 -2.78
N THR A 94 -31.82 -9.13 -2.81
CA THR A 94 -32.23 -9.92 -1.63
C THR A 94 -31.11 -10.04 -0.60
N ALA A 95 -31.43 -10.43 0.63
CA ALA A 95 -30.49 -10.68 1.71
C ALA A 95 -29.33 -11.57 1.25
N SER A 96 -29.65 -12.71 0.62
CA SER A 96 -28.67 -13.68 0.12
C SER A 96 -27.83 -13.13 -1.03
N GLN A 97 -28.41 -12.35 -1.94
CA GLN A 97 -27.69 -11.74 -3.05
C GLN A 97 -26.65 -10.73 -2.56
N ARG A 98 -26.97 -9.92 -1.54
CA ARG A 98 -25.96 -9.00 -1.00
C ARG A 98 -24.91 -9.67 -0.08
N ASP A 99 -25.16 -10.88 0.45
CA ASP A 99 -24.12 -11.70 1.11
C ASP A 99 -23.17 -12.25 0.04
N ALA A 100 -23.72 -12.76 -1.06
CA ALA A 100 -22.93 -13.19 -2.20
C ALA A 100 -22.10 -12.03 -2.78
N MET A 101 -22.68 -10.84 -2.88
CA MET A 101 -21.97 -9.64 -3.33
C MET A 101 -20.85 -9.24 -2.35
N ALA A 102 -21.06 -9.34 -1.04
CA ALA A 102 -20.03 -9.09 -0.03
C ALA A 102 -18.84 -10.04 -0.23
N LYS A 103 -19.09 -11.34 -0.39
CA LYS A 103 -18.04 -12.32 -0.69
C LYS A 103 -17.34 -12.06 -2.01
N PHE A 104 -18.10 -11.72 -3.06
CA PHE A 104 -17.57 -11.41 -4.38
C PHE A 104 -16.59 -10.24 -4.33
N ILE A 105 -17.00 -9.08 -3.79
CA ILE A 105 -16.13 -7.88 -3.77
C ILE A 105 -14.88 -8.10 -2.90
N LEU A 106 -14.97 -8.89 -1.83
CA LEU A 106 -13.85 -9.26 -0.98
C LEU A 106 -12.90 -10.28 -1.64
N SER A 107 -13.38 -11.00 -2.66
CA SER A 107 -12.58 -11.95 -3.44
C SER A 107 -11.80 -11.30 -4.58
N VAL A 108 -12.11 -10.05 -4.93
CA VAL A 108 -11.38 -9.33 -5.98
C VAL A 108 -9.99 -8.98 -5.46
N THR A 109 -8.96 -9.62 -6.00
CA THR A 109 -7.58 -9.36 -5.61
C THR A 109 -7.09 -8.00 -6.14
N TYR A 110 -5.98 -7.51 -5.60
CA TYR A 110 -5.19 -6.51 -6.31
C TYR A 110 -4.79 -7.04 -7.69
N PRO A 111 -4.62 -6.17 -8.69
CA PRO A 111 -4.06 -6.60 -9.96
C PRO A 111 -2.54 -6.86 -9.82
N PRO A 112 -1.95 -7.74 -10.65
CA PRO A 112 -0.50 -7.98 -10.63
C PRO A 112 0.31 -6.69 -10.84
N ALA A 113 1.47 -6.60 -10.21
CA ALA A 113 2.37 -5.45 -10.36
C ALA A 113 2.87 -5.32 -11.81
N GLN A 114 2.51 -4.23 -12.50
CA GLN A 114 2.72 -4.06 -13.93
C GLN A 114 4.19 -4.16 -14.36
N ARG A 115 5.12 -3.68 -13.52
CA ARG A 115 6.54 -3.59 -13.86
C ARG A 115 7.45 -4.47 -13.00
N ARG A 116 6.89 -5.29 -12.10
CA ARG A 116 7.70 -6.24 -11.34
C ARG A 116 8.36 -7.21 -12.32
N ALA A 117 9.68 -7.35 -12.20
CA ALA A 117 10.47 -8.17 -13.11
C ALA A 117 10.00 -9.64 -13.06
N TYR A 118 10.11 -10.37 -14.17
CA TYR A 118 9.76 -11.79 -14.24
C TYR A 118 10.65 -12.68 -13.36
N THR A 119 11.76 -12.14 -12.87
CA THR A 119 12.64 -12.75 -11.85
C THR A 119 12.12 -12.56 -10.42
N ASN A 120 11.00 -11.84 -10.24
CA ASN A 120 10.41 -11.46 -8.97
C ASN A 120 11.23 -10.49 -8.09
N VAL A 121 12.43 -10.11 -8.54
CA VAL A 121 13.32 -9.17 -7.85
C VAL A 121 12.90 -7.73 -8.14
N VAL A 122 12.80 -6.93 -7.08
CA VAL A 122 12.46 -5.50 -7.16
C VAL A 122 13.67 -4.70 -7.66
N SER A 123 13.46 -3.76 -8.57
CA SER A 123 14.54 -2.94 -9.12
C SER A 123 15.20 -2.06 -8.05
N PRO A 124 16.48 -1.67 -8.23
CA PRO A 124 17.15 -0.75 -7.30
C PRO A 124 16.40 0.59 -7.14
N ARG A 125 15.75 1.05 -8.21
CA ARG A 125 14.97 2.28 -8.21
C ARG A 125 13.69 2.13 -7.39
N ALA A 126 12.96 1.03 -7.55
CA ALA A 126 11.80 0.73 -6.70
C ALA A 126 12.20 0.51 -5.24
N ARG A 127 13.33 -0.15 -4.95
CA ARG A 127 13.89 -0.31 -3.59
C ARG A 127 14.17 1.05 -2.94
N ASN A 128 14.77 1.99 -3.67
CA ASN A 128 14.91 3.38 -3.20
C ASN A 128 13.55 4.06 -2.99
N GLY A 129 12.57 3.78 -3.86
CA GLY A 129 11.18 4.22 -3.71
C GLY A 129 10.54 3.76 -2.39
N PHE A 130 10.69 2.47 -2.03
CA PHE A 130 10.24 1.94 -0.74
C PHE A 130 10.83 2.72 0.44
N GLU A 131 12.14 2.95 0.41
CA GLU A 131 12.83 3.67 1.48
C GLU A 131 12.40 5.13 1.56
N LEU A 132 12.26 5.81 0.43
CA LEU A 132 11.76 7.18 0.36
C LEU A 132 10.32 7.29 0.88
N PHE A 133 9.46 6.36 0.48
CA PHE A 133 8.05 6.38 0.83
C PHE A 133 7.82 6.12 2.32
N HIS A 134 8.48 5.10 2.89
CA HIS A 134 8.21 4.62 4.24
C HIS A 134 9.20 5.11 5.30
N VAL A 135 10.39 5.56 4.93
CA VAL A 135 11.48 5.87 5.88
C VAL A 135 12.01 7.28 5.73
N LYS A 136 12.54 7.66 4.57
CA LYS A 136 13.32 8.90 4.38
C LYS A 136 12.44 10.13 4.12
N GLY A 137 11.29 9.96 3.47
CA GLY A 137 10.36 11.04 3.14
C GLY A 137 10.83 11.98 2.04
N ASP A 138 9.92 12.83 1.59
CA ASP A 138 10.14 13.89 0.62
C ASP A 138 10.67 15.16 1.29
N ASN A 139 11.76 15.72 0.73
CA ASN A 139 12.43 16.90 1.27
C ASN A 139 11.79 18.17 0.70
N ASP A 140 10.56 18.45 1.10
CA ASP A 140 9.87 19.68 0.73
C ASP A 140 10.52 20.89 1.45
N PRO A 141 11.06 21.88 0.72
CA PRO A 141 11.73 23.03 1.33
C PRO A 141 10.77 23.90 2.17
N GLY A 142 9.46 23.82 1.93
CA GLY A 142 8.44 24.50 2.72
C GLY A 142 8.09 23.78 4.03
N LYS A 143 8.72 22.62 4.33
CA LYS A 143 8.44 21.83 5.53
C LYS A 143 9.67 21.72 6.42
N ARG A 144 9.45 21.77 7.74
CA ARG A 144 10.52 21.63 8.74
C ARG A 144 11.15 20.23 8.80
N ARG A 145 10.43 19.22 8.31
CA ARG A 145 10.86 17.81 8.32
C ARG A 145 10.41 17.16 7.01
N PRO A 146 11.13 16.12 6.55
CA PRO A 146 10.71 15.36 5.39
C PRO A 146 9.29 14.79 5.58
N ASN A 147 8.48 14.85 4.52
CA ASN A 147 7.14 14.30 4.53
C ASN A 147 7.19 12.81 4.19
N VAL A 148 6.81 11.94 5.12
CA VAL A 148 6.87 10.48 4.93
C VAL A 148 5.46 9.97 4.57
N CYS A 149 5.24 9.65 3.30
CA CYS A 149 3.94 9.16 2.82
C CYS A 149 3.46 7.91 3.58
N GLY A 150 4.39 7.04 3.95
CA GLY A 150 4.14 5.82 4.72
C GLY A 150 3.69 6.05 6.17
N ASP A 151 3.66 7.29 6.67
CA ASP A 151 3.07 7.59 7.98
C ASP A 151 1.55 7.49 7.92
N CYS A 152 0.94 7.90 6.80
CA CYS A 152 -0.49 7.78 6.50
C CYS A 152 -0.81 6.52 5.68
N HIS A 153 -0.02 6.22 4.64
CA HIS A 153 -0.19 5.04 3.79
C HIS A 153 0.59 3.85 4.36
N ARG A 154 0.09 3.28 5.45
CA ARG A 154 0.82 2.34 6.29
C ARG A 154 0.84 0.93 5.72
N MET A 155 1.92 0.19 5.95
CA MET A 155 1.93 -1.26 5.67
C MET A 155 0.88 -1.97 6.54
N PRO A 156 0.24 -3.03 6.04
CA PRO A 156 0.60 -3.79 4.84
C PRO A 156 -0.13 -3.38 3.55
N PHE A 157 -1.27 -2.69 3.64
CA PHE A 157 -2.11 -2.36 2.49
C PHE A 157 -1.97 -0.92 2.00
N GLN A 158 -1.04 -0.15 2.55
CA GLN A 158 -0.87 1.28 2.27
C GLN A 158 -2.14 2.10 2.56
N VAL A 159 -2.84 1.72 3.64
CA VAL A 159 -4.11 2.30 4.10
C VAL A 159 -4.00 2.66 5.58
N SER A 160 -4.77 3.63 6.04
CA SER A 160 -5.07 3.82 7.47
C SER A 160 -6.36 4.60 7.65
N THR A 161 -6.97 4.45 8.82
CA THR A 161 -8.20 5.15 9.22
C THR A 161 -7.92 6.20 10.28
N ASN A 162 -8.92 7.05 10.52
CA ASN A 162 -8.96 8.00 11.64
C ASN A 162 -7.89 9.09 11.55
N THR A 163 -7.65 9.63 10.34
CA THR A 163 -6.67 10.71 10.15
C THR A 163 -6.96 11.87 11.12
N PRO A 164 -6.01 12.27 11.97
CA PRO A 164 -6.23 13.34 12.93
C PRO A 164 -6.63 14.66 12.25
N GLY A 165 -7.63 15.32 12.80
CA GLY A 165 -8.11 16.64 12.33
C GLY A 165 -9.07 16.59 11.14
N THR A 166 -9.07 15.52 10.33
CA THR A 166 -9.99 15.39 9.18
C THR A 166 -10.97 14.23 9.33
N GLY A 167 -10.62 13.18 10.06
CA GLY A 167 -11.41 11.94 10.10
C GLY A 167 -11.54 11.24 8.74
N MET A 168 -10.71 11.61 7.77
CA MET A 168 -10.66 10.91 6.48
C MET A 168 -9.76 9.68 6.59
N ASP A 169 -9.98 8.73 5.70
CA ASP A 169 -9.12 7.57 5.56
C ASP A 169 -8.09 7.79 4.46
N ALA A 170 -6.88 7.29 4.69
CA ALA A 170 -5.87 7.19 3.66
C ALA A 170 -6.16 5.93 2.84
N PRO A 171 -6.56 6.04 1.55
CA PRO A 171 -6.92 4.89 0.76
C PRO A 171 -5.70 4.03 0.48
N THR A 172 -5.92 2.75 0.18
CA THR A 172 -4.85 1.86 -0.31
C THR A 172 -4.15 2.48 -1.52
N TRP A 173 -2.84 2.60 -1.46
CA TRP A 173 -1.98 2.92 -2.61
C TRP A 173 -1.37 1.65 -3.22
N ARG A 174 -1.67 0.49 -2.64
CA ARG A 174 -1.23 -0.81 -3.12
C ARG A 174 -2.04 -1.20 -4.36
N GLY A 175 -1.36 -1.54 -5.45
CA GLY A 175 -2.01 -1.85 -6.73
C GLY A 175 -2.76 -0.66 -7.37
N ALA A 176 -2.45 0.58 -6.96
CA ALA A 176 -3.14 1.79 -7.39
C ALA A 176 -2.47 2.49 -8.59
N TYR A 177 -1.70 1.76 -9.40
CA TYR A 177 -0.88 2.34 -10.47
C TYR A 177 -1.69 3.03 -11.58
N ASP A 178 -2.93 2.61 -11.82
CA ASP A 178 -3.88 3.15 -12.80
C ASP A 178 -4.88 4.15 -12.19
N ARG A 179 -4.65 4.60 -10.96
CA ARG A 179 -5.47 5.67 -10.37
C ARG A 179 -5.09 7.00 -10.97
N TRP A 180 -5.96 7.52 -11.83
CA TRP A 180 -5.91 8.91 -12.31
C TRP A 180 -6.19 9.94 -11.21
N LEU A 181 -6.62 9.48 -10.03
CA LEU A 181 -6.85 10.32 -8.87
C LEU A 181 -6.46 9.60 -7.57
N ILE A 182 -5.54 10.23 -6.84
CA ILE A 182 -4.93 9.72 -5.60
C ILE A 182 -5.30 10.53 -4.35
N LEU A 183 -6.17 11.52 -4.51
CA LEU A 183 -6.68 12.41 -3.45
C LEU A 183 -8.22 12.43 -3.47
N PRO A 184 -8.89 12.74 -2.35
CA PRO A 184 -10.33 12.92 -2.36
C PRO A 184 -10.65 14.19 -3.16
N GLN A 185 -11.35 14.06 -4.30
CA GLN A 185 -11.68 15.17 -5.20
C GLN A 185 -12.27 16.37 -4.47
N GLY A 186 -13.16 16.15 -3.50
CA GLY A 186 -13.81 17.23 -2.76
C GLY A 186 -12.87 18.15 -1.96
N ARG A 187 -11.64 17.74 -1.61
CA ARG A 187 -10.71 18.65 -0.90
C ARG A 187 -10.19 19.76 -1.81
N LEU A 188 -10.15 19.52 -3.11
CA LEU A 188 -9.42 20.37 -4.04
C LEU A 188 -10.16 20.67 -5.35
N ASN A 189 -11.33 20.07 -5.65
CA ASN A 189 -12.05 20.18 -6.93
C ASN A 189 -11.09 20.26 -8.12
N ILE A 190 -10.10 19.35 -8.16
CA ILE A 190 -8.91 19.55 -8.98
C ILE A 190 -9.23 19.67 -10.46
N ILE A 191 -10.36 19.11 -10.89
CA ILE A 191 -10.78 19.09 -12.29
C ILE A 191 -11.04 20.50 -12.85
N ASP A 192 -11.39 21.45 -12.00
CA ASP A 192 -11.67 22.83 -12.39
C ASP A 192 -10.41 23.71 -12.44
N PHE A 193 -9.24 23.19 -12.04
CA PHE A 193 -8.00 23.95 -12.10
C PHE A 193 -7.26 23.77 -13.44
N ASP A 194 -6.79 24.89 -14.02
CA ASP A 194 -6.04 24.90 -15.29
C ASP A 194 -4.83 23.96 -15.32
N PHE A 195 -4.14 23.78 -14.18
CA PHE A 195 -3.00 22.86 -14.12
C PHE A 195 -3.42 21.40 -14.35
N TYR A 196 -4.59 21.02 -13.85
CA TYR A 196 -5.12 19.67 -14.02
C TYR A 196 -5.78 19.52 -15.38
N ARG A 197 -6.48 20.55 -15.88
CA ARG A 197 -7.01 20.56 -17.25
C ARG A 197 -5.94 20.18 -18.26
N ARG A 198 -4.74 20.77 -18.18
CA ARG A 198 -3.59 20.42 -19.05
C ARG A 198 -3.12 18.97 -18.92
N ILE A 199 -3.35 18.32 -17.78
CA ILE A 199 -3.02 16.91 -17.57
C ILE A 199 -4.14 16.04 -18.15
N ALA A 200 -5.40 16.40 -17.91
CA ALA A 200 -6.59 15.74 -18.42
C ALA A 200 -6.64 15.76 -19.96
N GLU A 201 -6.32 16.88 -20.60
CA GLU A 201 -6.23 17.02 -22.07
C GLU A 201 -5.18 16.08 -22.69
N ARG A 202 -4.21 15.61 -21.90
CA ARG A 202 -3.20 14.61 -22.31
C ARG A 202 -3.59 13.17 -21.96
N GLY A 203 -4.84 12.94 -21.54
CA GLY A 203 -5.33 11.63 -21.10
C GLY A 203 -4.94 11.27 -19.67
N ALA A 204 -4.53 12.24 -18.85
CA ALA A 204 -4.08 12.07 -17.47
C ALA A 204 -3.02 10.97 -17.25
N PRO A 205 -1.82 11.08 -17.85
CA PRO A 205 -0.78 10.05 -17.72
C PRO A 205 -0.46 9.77 -16.25
N GLU A 206 -0.50 8.51 -15.83
CA GLU A 206 -0.53 8.12 -14.41
C GLU A 206 0.69 8.62 -13.67
N ARG A 207 1.88 8.43 -14.25
CA ARG A 207 3.13 8.93 -13.67
C ARG A 207 3.08 10.45 -13.43
N SER A 208 2.47 11.21 -14.33
CA SER A 208 2.34 12.66 -14.19
C SER A 208 1.39 13.02 -13.05
N VAL A 209 0.28 12.29 -12.90
CA VAL A 209 -0.66 12.44 -11.79
C VAL A 209 0.03 12.15 -10.45
N TRP A 210 0.71 11.01 -10.37
CA TRP A 210 1.43 10.58 -9.17
C TRP A 210 2.49 11.60 -8.73
N ARG A 211 3.24 12.17 -9.68
CA ARG A 211 4.24 13.21 -9.39
C ARG A 211 3.67 14.47 -8.73
N MET A 212 2.37 14.74 -8.87
CA MET A 212 1.74 15.87 -8.17
C MET A 212 1.76 15.69 -6.64
N SER A 213 1.70 14.46 -6.11
CA SER A 213 1.68 14.21 -4.66
C SER A 213 2.97 14.64 -3.93
N TRP A 214 4.07 14.78 -4.65
CA TRP A 214 5.36 15.27 -4.14
C TRP A 214 5.87 16.49 -4.91
N GLY A 215 4.96 17.27 -5.51
CA GLY A 215 5.31 18.52 -6.20
C GLY A 215 6.34 18.33 -7.32
N SER A 216 6.32 17.19 -8.00
CA SER A 216 7.23 16.82 -9.10
C SER A 216 8.73 16.80 -8.75
N ARG A 217 9.08 16.78 -7.46
CA ARG A 217 10.47 16.71 -6.98
C ARG A 217 11.15 15.41 -7.41
N ARG A 218 12.20 15.52 -8.24
CA ARG A 218 12.88 14.38 -8.87
C ARG A 218 13.46 13.36 -7.88
N ARG A 219 13.91 13.80 -6.70
CA ARG A 219 14.41 12.90 -5.65
C ARG A 219 13.38 11.85 -5.24
N PHE A 220 12.08 12.21 -5.29
CA PHE A 220 10.99 11.35 -4.87
C PHE A 220 10.37 10.55 -6.01
N ASP A 221 10.78 10.78 -7.27
CA ASP A 221 10.31 10.01 -8.43
C ASP A 221 10.49 8.47 -8.32
N PRO A 222 11.49 7.91 -7.60
CA PRO A 222 11.59 6.46 -7.41
C PRO A 222 10.37 5.82 -6.71
N VAL A 223 9.54 6.61 -6.01
CA VAL A 223 8.28 6.13 -5.42
C VAL A 223 7.31 5.63 -6.49
N TRP A 224 7.36 6.18 -7.71
CA TRP A 224 6.55 5.66 -8.81
C TRP A 224 6.93 4.23 -9.18
N ASP A 225 8.23 3.93 -9.21
CA ASP A 225 8.73 2.58 -9.48
C ASP A 225 8.34 1.61 -8.35
N MET A 226 8.35 2.06 -7.10
CA MET A 226 7.78 1.30 -5.98
C MET A 226 6.30 0.99 -6.22
N VAL A 227 5.46 1.94 -6.64
CA VAL A 227 4.03 1.69 -6.90
C VAL A 227 3.82 0.65 -8.00
N LEU A 228 4.68 0.65 -9.02
CA LEU A 228 4.61 -0.26 -10.17
C LEU A 228 5.15 -1.68 -9.91
N GLU A 229 6.01 -1.84 -8.90
CA GLU A 229 6.71 -3.09 -8.59
C GLU A 229 6.34 -3.71 -7.24
N ASN A 230 5.73 -2.94 -6.33
CA ASN A 230 5.32 -3.40 -5.00
C ASN A 230 4.37 -4.60 -5.12
N SER A 231 4.63 -5.61 -4.30
CA SER A 231 3.85 -6.84 -4.23
C SER A 231 2.38 -6.54 -4.03
N THR A 232 1.58 -7.07 -4.95
CA THR A 232 0.13 -7.19 -4.85
C THR A 232 -0.31 -8.61 -4.50
N GLY A 233 0.64 -9.49 -4.18
CA GLY A 233 0.42 -10.90 -3.86
C GLY A 233 0.85 -11.88 -4.92
N PHE A 234 1.19 -11.38 -6.10
CA PHE A 234 1.65 -12.16 -7.23
C PHE A 234 3.18 -12.12 -7.32
N SER A 235 3.78 -13.24 -7.68
CA SER A 235 5.17 -13.23 -8.17
C SER A 235 5.25 -12.39 -9.45
N GLY A 236 6.37 -11.70 -9.69
CA GLY A 236 6.62 -11.02 -10.97
C GLY A 236 6.65 -11.97 -12.17
N SER A 237 6.83 -13.28 -11.93
CA SER A 237 6.76 -14.36 -12.92
C SER A 237 5.33 -14.74 -13.30
N PHE A 238 4.32 -14.32 -12.54
CA PHE A 238 2.92 -14.68 -12.81
C PHE A 238 2.48 -14.20 -14.21
N ALA A 239 1.71 -15.04 -14.90
CA ALA A 239 1.19 -14.84 -16.24
C ALA A 239 2.24 -14.61 -17.33
N ARG A 240 3.53 -14.86 -17.04
CA ARG A 240 4.59 -14.86 -18.04
C ARG A 240 4.55 -16.17 -18.83
N GLN A 241 4.87 -16.06 -20.12
CA GLN A 241 4.81 -17.17 -21.05
C GLN A 241 6.09 -17.26 -21.88
N VAL A 242 6.52 -18.48 -22.15
CA VAL A 242 7.64 -18.77 -23.05
C VAL A 242 7.28 -19.94 -23.96
N THR A 243 7.54 -19.81 -25.25
CA THR A 243 7.29 -20.87 -26.24
C THR A 243 8.61 -21.49 -26.65
N LEU A 244 8.66 -22.82 -26.66
CA LEU A 244 9.72 -23.61 -27.27
C LEU A 244 9.25 -24.09 -28.65
N SER A 245 9.95 -23.65 -29.68
CA SER A 245 9.76 -24.03 -31.07
C SER A 245 11.10 -23.91 -31.81
N GLN A 246 11.18 -24.43 -33.03
CA GLN A 246 12.38 -24.28 -33.86
C GLN A 246 12.80 -22.81 -34.02
N ALA A 247 11.85 -21.88 -34.03
CA ALA A 247 12.11 -20.45 -34.19
C ALA A 247 12.55 -19.75 -32.88
N SER A 248 12.13 -20.23 -31.71
CA SER A 248 12.37 -19.53 -30.44
C SER A 248 13.55 -20.08 -29.64
N ILE A 249 13.95 -21.33 -29.86
CA ILE A 249 14.97 -22.03 -29.05
C ILE A 249 16.38 -21.43 -29.15
N GLN A 250 16.70 -20.72 -30.25
CA GLN A 250 17.99 -20.03 -30.41
C GLN A 250 17.99 -18.60 -29.85
N ASN A 251 16.84 -18.10 -29.37
CA ASN A 251 16.74 -16.75 -28.84
C ASN A 251 17.14 -16.73 -27.36
N GLU A 252 18.16 -15.93 -27.03
CA GLU A 252 18.65 -15.76 -25.65
C GLU A 252 17.55 -15.38 -24.66
N ARG A 253 16.57 -14.56 -25.08
CA ARG A 253 15.44 -14.16 -24.22
C ARG A 253 14.53 -15.33 -23.88
N THR A 254 14.42 -16.33 -24.76
CA THR A 254 13.66 -17.55 -24.49
C THR A 254 14.33 -18.34 -23.38
N THR A 255 15.65 -18.50 -23.45
CA THR A 255 16.45 -19.19 -22.44
C THR A 255 16.39 -18.47 -21.09
N ASP A 256 16.62 -17.17 -21.07
CA ASP A 256 16.60 -16.35 -19.86
C ASP A 256 15.22 -16.34 -19.18
N LEU A 257 14.15 -16.20 -19.96
CA LEU A 257 12.80 -16.26 -19.40
C LEU A 257 12.50 -17.66 -18.86
N LEU A 258 12.82 -18.73 -19.60
CA LEU A 258 12.61 -20.10 -19.14
C LEU A 258 13.40 -20.38 -17.85
N ASP A 259 14.65 -19.93 -17.74
CA ASP A 259 15.46 -20.03 -16.53
C ASP A 259 14.74 -19.39 -15.33
N ALA A 260 14.25 -18.17 -15.52
CA ALA A 260 13.55 -17.44 -14.47
C ALA A 260 12.21 -18.09 -14.06
N LEU A 261 11.46 -18.64 -15.02
CA LEU A 261 10.19 -19.33 -14.74
C LEU A 261 10.42 -20.68 -14.05
N GLU A 262 11.40 -21.47 -14.48
CA GLU A 262 11.79 -22.72 -13.83
C GLU A 262 12.27 -22.47 -12.40
N LEU A 263 13.10 -21.44 -12.17
CA LEU A 263 13.54 -21.05 -10.84
C LEU A 263 12.36 -20.65 -9.95
N SER A 264 11.45 -19.82 -10.46
CA SER A 264 10.28 -19.38 -9.70
C SER A 264 9.33 -20.54 -9.37
N ALA A 265 9.17 -21.49 -10.29
CA ALA A 265 8.41 -22.72 -10.04
C ALA A 265 9.11 -23.64 -9.04
N ALA A 266 10.44 -23.76 -9.10
CA ALA A 266 11.25 -24.51 -8.13
C ALA A 266 11.14 -23.92 -6.71
N GLU A 267 11.07 -22.60 -6.61
CA GLU A 267 10.80 -21.86 -5.37
C GLU A 267 9.33 -21.95 -4.92
N LYS A 268 8.44 -22.53 -5.74
CA LYS A 268 6.98 -22.63 -5.54
C LYS A 268 6.24 -21.29 -5.59
N ALA A 269 6.86 -20.27 -6.21
CA ALA A 269 6.25 -18.96 -6.44
C ALA A 269 5.11 -19.00 -7.47
N VAL A 270 5.19 -19.93 -8.42
CA VAL A 270 4.22 -20.14 -9.52
C VAL A 270 4.10 -21.63 -9.84
N VAL A 271 3.05 -22.01 -10.57
CA VAL A 271 2.95 -23.33 -11.22
C VAL A 271 3.28 -23.14 -12.69
N LEU A 272 4.36 -23.76 -13.19
CA LEU A 272 4.75 -23.66 -14.59
C LEU A 272 4.16 -24.82 -15.39
N GLN A 273 3.18 -24.51 -16.24
CA GLN A 273 2.47 -25.49 -17.07
C GLN A 273 2.70 -25.23 -18.56
N GLY A 274 3.15 -26.24 -19.28
CA GLY A 274 3.24 -26.27 -20.74
C GLY A 274 1.96 -26.80 -21.38
N SER A 275 1.47 -26.11 -22.41
CA SER A 275 0.48 -26.64 -23.36
C SER A 275 1.10 -26.65 -24.74
N GLY A 276 1.00 -27.77 -25.44
CA GLY A 276 1.70 -27.96 -26.71
C GLY A 276 1.31 -29.23 -27.45
N ALA A 277 2.15 -29.63 -28.40
CA ALA A 277 2.03 -30.88 -29.12
C ALA A 277 3.41 -31.46 -29.47
N PHE A 278 3.50 -32.79 -29.44
CA PHE A 278 4.56 -33.50 -30.14
C PHE A 278 4.18 -33.65 -31.60
N VAL A 279 5.12 -33.37 -32.49
CA VAL A 279 4.90 -33.38 -33.94
C VAL A 279 5.74 -34.49 -34.55
N ASP A 280 5.09 -35.36 -35.31
CA ASP A 280 5.73 -36.28 -36.25
C ASP A 280 5.36 -35.89 -37.70
N ASP A 281 5.85 -36.64 -38.69
CA ASP A 281 5.69 -36.30 -40.10
C ASP A 281 4.22 -36.25 -40.57
N THR A 282 3.29 -36.80 -39.80
CA THR A 282 1.87 -36.96 -40.20
C THR A 282 0.86 -36.44 -39.19
N ARG A 283 1.28 -36.18 -37.94
CA ARG A 283 0.37 -35.91 -36.82
C ARG A 283 0.99 -35.00 -35.77
N ALA A 284 0.16 -34.09 -35.23
CA ALA A 284 0.41 -33.40 -33.98
C ALA A 284 -0.39 -34.05 -32.84
N THR A 285 0.30 -34.52 -31.81
CA THR A 285 -0.32 -35.13 -30.62
C THR A 285 -0.26 -34.13 -29.45
N PRO A 286 -1.41 -33.62 -28.97
CA PRO A 286 -1.45 -32.67 -27.86
C PRO A 286 -0.79 -33.21 -26.59
N VAL A 287 -0.13 -32.32 -25.84
CA VAL A 287 0.48 -32.64 -24.55
C VAL A 287 0.30 -31.47 -23.58
N THR A 288 0.00 -31.81 -22.32
CA THR A 288 0.09 -30.88 -21.19
C THR A 288 1.26 -31.32 -20.32
N LEU A 289 2.16 -30.40 -20.00
CA LEU A 289 3.33 -30.64 -19.17
C LEU A 289 3.26 -29.77 -17.91
N VAL A 290 3.72 -30.27 -16.77
CA VAL A 290 3.91 -29.46 -15.56
C VAL A 290 5.36 -29.59 -15.11
N PHE A 291 6.00 -28.47 -14.78
CA PHE A 291 7.34 -28.47 -14.23
C PHE A 291 7.33 -28.95 -12.78
N HIS A 292 8.19 -29.92 -12.48
CA HIS A 292 8.42 -30.43 -11.15
C HIS A 292 9.88 -30.25 -10.74
N HIS A 293 10.04 -29.88 -9.47
CA HIS A 293 11.33 -29.77 -8.82
C HIS A 293 11.27 -30.50 -7.48
N GLN A 294 12.02 -31.60 -7.38
CA GLN A 294 12.28 -32.30 -6.12
C GLN A 294 13.79 -32.46 -5.94
N ALA A 295 14.31 -31.94 -4.82
CA ALA A 295 15.74 -31.92 -4.54
C ALA A 295 16.58 -31.29 -5.67
N LYS A 296 17.32 -32.10 -6.44
CA LYS A 296 18.14 -31.64 -7.58
C LYS A 296 17.52 -31.99 -8.95
N ASP A 297 16.42 -32.73 -8.96
CA ASP A 297 15.79 -33.21 -10.19
C ASP A 297 14.75 -32.22 -10.70
N ARG A 298 15.04 -31.67 -11.89
CA ARG A 298 14.16 -30.76 -12.64
C ARG A 298 13.65 -31.46 -13.88
N HIS A 299 12.34 -31.62 -13.98
CA HIS A 299 11.73 -32.29 -15.13
C HIS A 299 10.31 -31.80 -15.37
N TYR A 300 9.80 -32.10 -16.56
CA TYR A 300 8.44 -31.81 -17.00
C TYR A 300 7.66 -33.13 -17.04
N MET A 301 6.59 -33.22 -16.26
CA MET A 301 5.72 -34.39 -16.27
C MET A 301 4.50 -34.16 -17.16
N GLU A 302 4.19 -35.13 -18.00
CA GLU A 302 2.98 -35.17 -18.80
C GLU A 302 1.73 -35.41 -17.92
N MET A 303 0.75 -34.52 -18.04
CA MET A 303 -0.53 -34.61 -17.35
C MET A 303 -1.59 -35.25 -18.24
N GLY A 304 -2.43 -36.12 -17.67
CA GLY A 304 -3.57 -36.75 -18.37
C GLY A 304 -3.20 -37.78 -19.44
N GLY A 305 -1.92 -38.11 -19.59
CA GLY A 305 -1.39 -39.08 -20.55
C GLY A 305 -0.66 -40.24 -19.90
N LYS A 306 0.41 -40.72 -20.54
CA LYS A 306 1.22 -41.87 -20.07
C LYS A 306 2.15 -41.55 -18.88
N GLY A 307 2.09 -40.33 -18.34
CA GLY A 307 2.95 -39.89 -17.24
C GLY A 307 4.44 -39.80 -17.62
N ARG A 308 4.75 -39.52 -18.89
CA ARG A 308 6.13 -39.39 -19.35
C ARG A 308 6.81 -38.19 -18.69
N SER A 309 8.09 -38.35 -18.37
CA SER A 309 8.95 -37.29 -17.83
C SER A 309 9.96 -36.83 -18.87
N PHE A 310 10.15 -35.51 -18.99
CA PHE A 310 11.05 -34.90 -19.94
C PHE A 310 12.01 -33.95 -19.23
N THR A 311 13.29 -34.01 -19.58
CA THR A 311 14.23 -32.96 -19.19
C THR A 311 14.05 -31.74 -20.08
N ARG A 312 14.45 -30.57 -19.60
CA ARG A 312 14.51 -29.35 -20.43
C ARG A 312 15.30 -29.58 -21.72
N LYS A 313 16.47 -30.22 -21.61
CA LYS A 313 17.33 -30.53 -22.77
C LYS A 313 16.57 -31.37 -23.80
N ALA A 314 15.84 -32.40 -23.36
CA ALA A 314 15.05 -33.22 -24.27
C ALA A 314 13.96 -32.41 -25.00
N LEU A 315 13.26 -31.51 -24.30
CA LEU A 315 12.24 -30.65 -24.92
C LEU A 315 12.85 -29.66 -25.91
N ILE A 316 14.00 -29.07 -25.59
CA ILE A 316 14.76 -28.18 -26.50
C ILE A 316 15.24 -28.95 -27.73
N ASP A 317 15.80 -30.16 -27.54
CA ASP A 317 16.29 -31.02 -28.62
C ASP A 317 15.15 -31.50 -29.54
N LEU A 318 13.94 -31.69 -29.01
CA LEU A 318 12.75 -31.98 -29.81
C LEU A 318 12.25 -30.73 -30.55
N ALA A 319 12.21 -29.58 -29.89
CA ALA A 319 11.79 -28.32 -30.50
C ALA A 319 12.73 -27.87 -31.63
N SER A 320 14.05 -28.05 -31.47
CA SER A 320 15.03 -27.71 -32.51
C SER A 320 14.87 -28.56 -33.78
N LYS A 321 14.34 -29.78 -33.65
CA LYS A 321 14.02 -30.69 -34.75
C LYS A 321 12.60 -30.51 -35.29
N GLY A 322 11.85 -29.51 -34.81
CA GLY A 322 10.44 -29.31 -35.17
C GLY A 322 9.48 -30.38 -34.62
N LYS A 323 9.95 -31.26 -33.72
CA LYS A 323 9.18 -32.39 -33.16
C LYS A 323 8.42 -32.05 -31.88
N PHE A 324 8.56 -30.82 -31.40
CA PHE A 324 7.82 -30.32 -30.25
C PHE A 324 7.55 -28.82 -30.42
N LEU A 325 6.32 -28.43 -30.13
CA LEU A 325 5.93 -27.03 -29.94
C LEU A 325 5.20 -26.96 -28.60
N GLY A 326 5.66 -26.09 -27.70
CA GLY A 326 5.00 -25.93 -26.40
C GLY A 326 5.15 -24.54 -25.84
N THR A 327 4.05 -24.00 -25.31
CA THR A 327 4.02 -22.73 -24.58
C THR A 327 3.85 -23.00 -23.10
N PHE A 328 4.86 -22.60 -22.33
CA PHE A 328 4.89 -22.71 -20.88
C PHE A 328 4.37 -21.41 -20.26
N THR A 329 3.37 -21.52 -19.40
CA THR A 329 2.72 -20.41 -18.72
C THR A 329 2.90 -20.56 -17.22
N ALA A 330 3.36 -19.50 -16.56
CA ALA A 330 3.45 -19.44 -15.10
C ALA A 330 2.10 -19.02 -14.49
N GLY A 331 1.34 -20.00 -13.99
CA GLY A 331 0.05 -19.82 -13.33
C GLY A 331 0.14 -19.69 -11.81
N LEU A 332 -1.02 -19.48 -11.19
CA LEU A 332 -1.19 -19.52 -9.74
C LEU A 332 -1.26 -20.96 -9.24
N GLY A 333 -0.99 -21.14 -7.94
CA GLY A 333 -1.41 -22.34 -7.23
C GLY A 333 -2.90 -22.30 -6.89
N THR A 334 -3.35 -23.29 -6.13
CA THR A 334 -4.77 -23.50 -5.78
C THR A 334 -5.25 -22.68 -4.58
N GLY A 335 -4.34 -22.06 -3.82
CA GLY A 335 -4.66 -21.31 -2.59
C GLY A 335 -4.92 -19.84 -2.82
N VAL A 336 -5.75 -19.49 -3.83
CA VAL A 336 -6.09 -18.11 -4.18
C VAL A 336 -7.60 -17.98 -4.38
N ASP A 337 -8.31 -17.71 -3.28
CA ASP A 337 -9.76 -17.51 -3.26
C ASP A 337 -10.16 -16.71 -2.00
N PHE A 338 -11.48 -16.59 -1.75
CA PHE A 338 -12.04 -15.92 -0.58
C PHE A 338 -11.55 -16.47 0.77
N ASN A 339 -11.38 -17.79 0.87
CA ASN A 339 -11.00 -18.51 2.09
C ASN A 339 -9.49 -18.55 2.30
N HIS A 340 -8.71 -18.21 1.28
CA HIS A 340 -7.26 -18.12 1.32
C HIS A 340 -6.80 -16.66 1.12
N PRO A 341 -7.11 -15.75 2.08
CA PRO A 341 -6.74 -14.35 1.97
C PRO A 341 -5.21 -14.18 1.91
N GLN A 342 -4.80 -13.09 1.28
CA GLN A 342 -3.39 -12.75 1.13
C GLN A 342 -2.72 -12.58 2.50
N PRO A 343 -1.53 -13.19 2.74
CA PRO A 343 -0.78 -12.94 3.97
C PRO A 343 -0.32 -11.48 4.02
N ALA A 344 -0.14 -10.94 5.23
CA ALA A 344 0.21 -9.54 5.41
C ALA A 344 1.21 -9.37 6.55
N LEU A 345 2.17 -8.45 6.39
CA LEU A 345 3.25 -8.16 7.34
C LEU A 345 3.35 -6.66 7.63
N TRP A 346 3.42 -6.26 8.91
CA TRP A 346 3.55 -4.86 9.30
C TRP A 346 4.33 -4.67 10.59
N THR A 347 4.61 -3.39 10.90
CA THR A 347 5.36 -3.03 12.11
C THR A 347 4.51 -3.20 13.37
N PRO A 348 5.07 -3.65 14.51
CA PRO A 348 4.31 -3.98 15.70
C PRO A 348 3.24 -2.94 16.13
N GLY A 349 2.09 -3.46 16.56
CA GLY A 349 0.93 -2.72 17.07
C GLY A 349 -0.24 -2.67 16.08
N PRO A 350 -1.27 -1.84 16.32
CA PRO A 350 -2.52 -1.90 15.56
C PRO A 350 -2.31 -1.58 14.08
N ILE A 351 -3.03 -2.30 13.24
CA ILE A 351 -2.93 -2.23 11.77
C ILE A 351 -3.62 -0.99 11.19
N HIS A 352 -4.76 -0.57 11.77
CA HIS A 352 -5.64 0.44 11.19
C HIS A 352 -5.28 1.91 11.46
N PRO A 353 -4.84 2.34 12.66
CA PRO A 353 -4.84 3.76 12.99
C PRO A 353 -3.58 4.45 12.45
N GLN A 354 -3.75 5.68 11.97
CA GLN A 354 -2.62 6.55 11.68
C GLN A 354 -1.89 6.94 12.98
N ARG A 355 -0.63 6.51 13.13
CA ARG A 355 0.17 6.71 14.37
C ARG A 355 1.60 7.20 14.14
N GLY A 356 1.84 7.90 13.03
CA GLY A 356 3.14 8.50 12.69
C GLY A 356 4.17 7.48 12.21
N ARG A 357 5.46 7.76 12.42
CA ARG A 357 6.55 7.03 11.77
C ARG A 357 6.58 5.53 12.07
N GLN A 358 6.66 4.73 11.01
CA GLN A 358 6.85 3.28 11.11
C GLN A 358 8.28 2.96 11.58
N LYS A 359 8.41 1.99 12.49
CA LYS A 359 9.70 1.51 13.00
C LYS A 359 9.95 0.11 12.46
N PHE A 360 10.81 0.03 11.45
CA PHE A 360 11.21 -1.24 10.84
C PHE A 360 12.31 -1.91 11.67
N PRO A 361 12.32 -3.25 11.74
CA PRO A 361 13.37 -3.98 12.46
C PRO A 361 14.73 -3.79 11.81
N VAL A 362 15.77 -3.82 12.64
CA VAL A 362 17.18 -3.83 12.22
C VAL A 362 17.84 -5.04 12.84
N LEU A 363 18.23 -6.00 12.02
CA LEU A 363 19.08 -7.13 12.39
C LEU A 363 20.51 -6.62 12.61
N ARG A 364 21.10 -6.95 13.76
CA ARG A 364 22.43 -6.51 14.18
C ARG A 364 23.20 -7.65 14.80
N ASP A 365 24.53 -7.51 14.82
CA ASP A 365 25.42 -8.43 15.56
C ASP A 365 25.21 -9.91 15.17
N GLY A 366 24.97 -10.16 13.88
CA GLY A 366 24.69 -11.51 13.36
C GLY A 366 23.32 -12.08 13.72
N ALA A 367 22.45 -11.34 14.41
CA ALA A 367 21.10 -11.79 14.72
C ALA A 367 20.29 -11.98 13.43
N THR A 368 19.69 -13.17 13.27
CA THR A 368 18.93 -13.51 12.06
C THR A 368 17.41 -13.50 12.27
N SER A 369 16.95 -13.10 13.46
CA SER A 369 15.54 -13.13 13.82
C SER A 369 14.96 -11.74 14.08
N MET A 370 13.75 -11.53 13.56
CA MET A 370 12.96 -10.32 13.80
C MET A 370 11.56 -10.70 14.27
N THR A 371 11.00 -9.87 15.16
CA THR A 371 9.61 -9.97 15.58
C THR A 371 8.83 -8.79 15.00
N ILE A 372 7.80 -9.12 14.23
CA ILE A 372 6.94 -8.21 13.51
C ILE A 372 5.49 -8.58 13.76
N SER A 373 4.57 -7.88 13.11
CA SER A 373 3.17 -8.29 13.08
C SER A 373 2.79 -8.89 11.74
N GLY A 374 1.85 -9.84 11.76
CA GLY A 374 1.36 -10.47 10.54
C GLY A 374 0.03 -11.17 10.73
N ARG A 375 -0.68 -11.41 9.62
CA ARG A 375 -1.94 -12.17 9.59
C ARG A 375 -2.09 -12.97 8.30
N HIS A 376 -3.03 -13.90 8.31
CA HIS A 376 -3.33 -14.81 7.19
C HIS A 376 -2.13 -15.65 6.73
N ILE A 377 -1.17 -15.91 7.62
CA ILE A 377 -0.01 -16.77 7.34
C ILE A 377 -0.39 -18.21 7.67
N GLN A 378 -0.30 -19.09 6.69
CA GLN A 378 -0.67 -20.50 6.81
C GLN A 378 0.52 -21.37 7.22
N LYS A 379 0.23 -22.56 7.75
CA LYS A 379 1.26 -23.57 8.05
C LYS A 379 2.00 -23.93 6.75
N GLY A 380 3.33 -23.96 6.82
CA GLY A 380 4.18 -24.24 5.65
C GLY A 380 4.48 -23.02 4.78
N ALA A 381 4.06 -21.82 5.19
CA ALA A 381 4.46 -20.58 4.53
C ALA A 381 5.99 -20.45 4.46
N GLN A 382 6.46 -19.86 3.37
CA GLN A 382 7.88 -19.75 3.05
C GLN A 382 8.35 -18.31 3.23
N VAL A 383 9.62 -18.15 3.60
CA VAL A 383 10.27 -16.86 3.74
C VAL A 383 10.90 -16.45 2.42
N VAL A 384 10.66 -15.22 2.02
CA VAL A 384 11.16 -14.64 0.77
C VAL A 384 11.83 -13.33 1.10
N VAL A 385 13.08 -13.14 0.66
CA VAL A 385 13.84 -11.91 0.85
C VAL A 385 14.29 -11.42 -0.52
N ASP A 386 14.05 -10.14 -0.80
CA ASP A 386 14.39 -9.47 -2.06
C ASP A 386 13.88 -10.20 -3.31
N GLY A 387 12.70 -10.82 -3.19
CA GLY A 387 12.02 -11.53 -4.27
C GLY A 387 12.44 -12.99 -4.44
N ARG A 388 13.37 -13.51 -3.63
CA ARG A 388 13.83 -14.91 -3.67
C ARG A 388 13.48 -15.67 -2.41
N ARG A 389 13.08 -16.93 -2.56
CA ARG A 389 12.90 -17.82 -1.41
C ARG A 389 14.24 -18.02 -0.71
N VAL A 390 14.23 -17.88 0.62
CA VAL A 390 15.39 -18.14 1.47
C VAL A 390 15.07 -19.19 2.53
N PRO A 391 16.07 -19.93 3.03
CA PRO A 391 15.87 -20.79 4.19
C PRO A 391 15.53 -19.95 5.43
N GLY A 392 14.48 -20.36 6.16
CA GLY A 392 14.04 -19.68 7.35
C GLY A 392 12.85 -20.36 8.00
N SER A 393 12.45 -19.86 9.17
CA SER A 393 11.30 -20.35 9.92
C SER A 393 10.37 -19.20 10.32
N ILE A 394 9.09 -19.53 10.45
CA ILE A 394 8.03 -18.60 10.84
C ILE A 394 7.34 -19.17 12.06
N LYS A 395 7.28 -18.40 13.14
CA LYS A 395 6.49 -18.69 14.35
C LYS A 395 5.41 -17.63 14.49
N ILE A 396 4.18 -18.06 14.74
CA ILE A 396 3.00 -17.18 14.79
C ILE A 396 2.34 -17.35 16.16
N ASN A 397 2.07 -16.24 16.83
CA ASN A 397 1.24 -16.17 18.01
C ASN A 397 0.25 -15.01 17.87
N ARG A 398 -1.00 -15.32 17.51
CA ARG A 398 -1.99 -14.32 17.08
C ARG A 398 -1.40 -13.45 15.95
N ASP A 399 -1.36 -12.13 16.14
CA ASP A 399 -0.80 -11.19 15.17
C ASP A 399 0.71 -10.97 15.33
N VAL A 400 1.38 -11.65 16.28
CA VAL A 400 2.82 -11.54 16.47
C VAL A 400 3.52 -12.64 15.68
N VAL A 401 4.43 -12.24 14.80
CA VAL A 401 5.15 -13.15 13.91
C VAL A 401 6.64 -13.00 14.13
N THR A 402 7.31 -14.09 14.47
CA THR A 402 8.77 -14.16 14.53
C THR A 402 9.26 -14.86 13.27
N ILE A 403 10.08 -14.17 12.49
CA ILE A 403 10.76 -14.71 11.32
C ILE A 403 12.23 -14.87 11.69
N ALA A 404 12.77 -16.07 11.49
CA ALA A 404 14.19 -16.36 11.66
C ALA A 404 14.76 -16.82 10.32
N LEU A 405 15.74 -16.07 9.81
CA LEU A 405 16.52 -16.43 8.63
C LEU A 405 17.60 -17.44 9.03
N ALA A 406 17.97 -18.34 8.12
CA ALA A 406 19.09 -19.24 8.37
C ALA A 406 20.42 -18.48 8.41
N ASP A 407 20.58 -17.53 7.49
CA ASP A 407 21.80 -16.75 7.31
C ASP A 407 21.55 -15.26 7.58
N PHE A 408 22.59 -14.56 8.02
CA PHE A 408 22.54 -13.11 8.17
C PHE A 408 22.57 -12.44 6.78
N PRO A 409 21.62 -11.54 6.46
CA PRO A 409 21.60 -10.87 5.15
C PRO A 409 22.76 -9.89 4.98
N ASP A 410 23.05 -9.55 3.72
CA ASP A 410 23.99 -8.49 3.38
C ASP A 410 23.63 -7.16 4.05
N GLU A 411 24.56 -6.21 4.17
CA GLU A 411 24.24 -4.93 4.80
C GLU A 411 23.27 -4.08 3.98
N GLY A 412 22.30 -3.45 4.66
CA GLY A 412 21.38 -2.49 4.07
C GLY A 412 19.90 -2.82 4.29
N MET A 413 19.03 -2.16 3.51
CA MET A 413 17.57 -2.30 3.60
C MET A 413 17.09 -3.46 2.73
N HIS A 414 16.40 -4.46 3.25
CA HIS A 414 15.82 -5.56 2.47
C HIS A 414 14.29 -5.54 2.46
N LEU A 415 13.71 -6.26 1.50
CA LEU A 415 12.27 -6.48 1.38
C LEU A 415 11.93 -7.93 1.73
N LEU A 416 11.17 -8.10 2.80
CA LEU A 416 10.70 -9.38 3.31
C LEU A 416 9.28 -9.66 2.85
N GLN A 417 9.04 -10.87 2.40
CA GLN A 417 7.71 -11.39 2.16
C GLN A 417 7.56 -12.77 2.79
N VAL A 418 6.32 -13.17 3.04
CA VAL A 418 5.95 -14.56 3.25
C VAL A 418 5.01 -15.00 2.14
N GLN A 419 5.13 -16.26 1.72
CA GLN A 419 4.24 -16.86 0.72
C GLN A 419 3.53 -18.06 1.34
N ASN A 420 2.19 -18.07 1.28
CA ASN A 420 1.43 -19.26 1.68
C ASN A 420 1.61 -20.39 0.65
N PRO A 421 1.57 -21.67 1.06
CA PRO A 421 1.70 -22.79 0.13
C PRO A 421 0.65 -22.73 -0.99
N GLY A 422 1.11 -22.67 -2.24
CA GLY A 422 0.21 -22.57 -3.41
C GLY A 422 -0.64 -21.31 -3.46
N GLY A 423 -0.35 -20.31 -2.62
CA GLY A 423 -1.12 -19.08 -2.48
C GLY A 423 -0.31 -17.82 -2.72
N LEU A 424 -0.90 -16.69 -2.32
CA LEU A 424 -0.35 -15.35 -2.53
C LEU A 424 0.86 -15.05 -1.63
N PHE A 425 1.68 -14.10 -2.09
CA PHE A 425 2.74 -13.45 -1.33
C PHE A 425 2.18 -12.34 -0.44
N SER A 426 2.90 -11.96 0.62
CA SER A 426 2.60 -10.76 1.40
C SER A 426 3.09 -9.48 0.71
N ASN A 427 2.82 -8.33 1.32
CA ASN A 427 3.48 -7.07 0.97
C ASN A 427 5.00 -7.18 1.15
N ASP A 428 5.75 -6.34 0.42
CA ASP A 428 7.19 -6.16 0.59
C ASP A 428 7.44 -5.37 1.89
N PHE A 429 7.67 -6.09 2.99
CA PHE A 429 7.92 -5.51 4.31
C PHE A 429 9.38 -5.11 4.46
N ILE A 430 9.66 -3.90 4.95
CA ILE A 430 11.03 -3.40 5.09
C ILE A 430 11.68 -3.94 6.37
N PHE A 431 12.92 -4.40 6.26
CA PHE A 431 13.82 -4.53 7.39
C PHE A 431 15.23 -4.09 7.00
N TYR A 432 16.12 -3.94 7.98
CA TYR A 432 17.52 -3.61 7.74
C TYR A 432 18.43 -4.67 8.33
N ALA A 433 19.60 -4.87 7.74
CA ALA A 433 20.72 -5.59 8.32
C ALA A 433 21.92 -4.64 8.45
N SER A 434 22.62 -4.71 9.58
CA SER A 434 23.79 -3.89 9.88
C SER A 434 24.77 -4.69 10.72
N SER A 435 26.02 -4.80 10.28
CA SER A 435 27.09 -5.42 11.07
C SER A 435 27.51 -4.58 12.28
N THR A 436 27.11 -3.30 12.31
CA THR A 436 27.41 -2.40 13.41
C THR A 436 26.52 -2.73 14.63
N PRO A 437 27.11 -2.89 15.82
CA PRO A 437 26.33 -3.04 17.05
C PRO A 437 25.39 -1.88 17.29
N GLN A 438 24.30 -2.14 18.00
CA GLN A 438 23.44 -1.05 18.44
C GLN A 438 24.21 -0.16 19.41
N ASP A 439 24.43 1.11 19.05
CA ASP A 439 24.96 2.09 20.00
C ASP A 439 24.16 2.01 21.31
N ALA A 440 24.85 1.77 22.43
CA ALA A 440 24.23 1.81 23.74
C ALA A 440 23.43 3.12 23.84
N PRO A 441 22.16 3.09 24.30
CA PRO A 441 21.36 4.29 24.39
C PRO A 441 22.17 5.32 25.17
N LYS A 442 22.57 6.42 24.51
CA LYS A 442 23.29 7.51 25.18
C LYS A 442 22.45 7.84 26.41
N LYS A 443 23.00 7.55 27.61
CA LYS A 443 22.39 7.92 28.88
C LYS A 443 21.94 9.36 28.71
N LYS A 444 20.63 9.63 28.91
CA LYS A 444 20.16 11.01 29.03
C LYS A 444 21.15 11.71 29.96
N PRO A 445 21.77 12.83 29.55
CA PRO A 445 22.64 13.56 30.46
C PRO A 445 21.81 13.82 31.71
N ALA A 446 22.38 13.46 32.87
CA ALA A 446 21.76 13.71 34.16
C ALA A 446 21.29 15.18 34.20
N PRO A 447 20.16 15.48 34.88
CA PRO A 447 19.76 16.87 35.03
C PRO A 447 20.93 17.60 35.67
N LYS A 448 21.54 18.53 34.92
CA LYS A 448 22.56 19.40 35.48
C LYS A 448 21.89 20.17 36.61
N THR A 449 22.36 19.94 37.83
CA THR A 449 22.07 20.75 39.00
C THR A 449 22.13 22.22 38.62
N THR A 450 21.02 22.91 38.86
CA THR A 450 20.89 24.36 38.73
C THR A 450 21.95 25.04 39.59
N GLN A 451 22.94 25.64 38.93
CA GLN A 451 23.69 26.76 39.49
C GLN A 451 23.23 28.06 38.79
N PRO A 452 23.18 29.20 39.52
CA PRO A 452 22.54 30.40 39.03
C PRO A 452 23.36 31.03 37.90
N ARG A 453 22.74 31.21 36.73
CA ARG A 453 23.37 31.92 35.61
C ARG A 453 23.45 33.41 35.92
N LYS A 454 24.68 33.91 36.06
CA LYS A 454 25.04 35.31 35.85
C LYS A 454 24.64 35.73 34.42
N LYS A 455 24.08 36.93 34.29
CA LYS A 455 23.71 37.57 33.01
C LYS A 455 24.93 37.70 32.08
N PRO A 456 24.84 37.27 30.82
CA PRO A 456 25.78 37.69 29.77
C PRO A 456 25.28 38.94 29.03
N PRO A 457 26.19 39.67 28.35
CA PRO A 457 25.96 41.02 27.85
C PRO A 457 25.22 41.05 26.51
N GLN A 458 24.58 42.19 26.24
CA GLN A 458 23.93 42.51 24.96
C GLN A 458 24.93 42.47 23.78
N PRO A 459 24.53 41.93 22.61
CA PRO A 459 25.15 42.24 21.34
C PRO A 459 24.32 43.22 20.52
N ALA A 460 25.07 43.99 19.73
CA ALA A 460 24.65 45.13 18.94
C ALA A 460 23.73 44.80 17.74
N THR A 461 23.13 45.88 17.27
CA THR A 461 22.18 46.05 16.16
C THR A 461 22.61 45.40 14.84
N GLY A 462 21.72 44.56 14.31
CA GLY A 462 21.72 44.11 12.91
C GLY A 462 20.28 43.95 12.43
N THR A 463 19.91 44.71 11.41
CA THR A 463 18.57 44.83 10.82
C THR A 463 18.06 43.50 10.28
N LYS A 464 17.04 42.92 10.93
CA LYS A 464 16.15 41.90 10.37
C LYS A 464 14.79 42.55 10.13
N GLY A 465 14.26 42.40 8.92
CA GLY A 465 12.92 42.85 8.56
C GLY A 465 11.88 42.31 9.56
N ALA A 466 10.98 43.20 9.99
CA ALA A 466 9.99 42.89 11.01
C ALA A 466 9.07 41.74 10.55
N ASP A 467 8.76 40.83 11.48
CA ASP A 467 7.72 39.81 11.29
C ASP A 467 6.39 40.51 10.93
N ALA A 468 5.69 40.02 9.90
CA ALA A 468 4.44 40.55 9.37
C ALA A 468 3.39 40.80 10.47
N ARG A 469 3.39 40.00 11.54
CA ARG A 469 2.51 40.20 12.70
C ARG A 469 2.78 41.52 13.42
N THR A 470 4.05 41.90 13.54
CA THR A 470 4.48 43.14 14.21
C THR A 470 4.18 44.36 13.34
N GLU A 471 4.37 44.24 12.04
CA GLU A 471 4.13 45.33 11.07
C GLU A 471 2.63 45.62 10.91
N THR A 472 1.80 44.59 10.77
CA THR A 472 0.33 44.74 10.73
C THR A 472 -0.20 45.33 12.04
N GLY A 473 0.33 44.91 13.20
CA GLY A 473 -0.05 45.49 14.49
C GLY A 473 0.34 46.97 14.61
N ALA A 474 1.52 47.35 14.11
CA ALA A 474 1.96 48.74 14.10
C ALA A 474 1.10 49.61 13.16
N ARG A 475 0.71 49.08 12.00
CA ARG A 475 -0.13 49.79 11.02
C ARG A 475 -1.55 50.01 11.54
N LEU A 476 -2.15 49.01 12.18
CA LEU A 476 -3.47 49.15 12.79
C LEU A 476 -3.46 50.16 13.95
N ARG A 477 -2.41 50.16 14.79
CA ARG A 477 -2.25 51.19 15.84
C ARG A 477 -2.14 52.61 15.27
N LYS A 478 -1.46 52.80 14.14
CA LYS A 478 -1.40 54.11 13.46
C LYS A 478 -2.77 54.55 12.95
N LEU A 479 -3.59 53.64 12.46
CA LEU A 479 -4.95 53.93 11.99
C LEU A 479 -5.89 54.30 13.14
N VAL A 480 -5.73 53.65 14.31
CA VAL A 480 -6.45 54.02 15.53
C VAL A 480 -6.05 55.41 16.02
N ALA A 481 -4.74 55.69 16.08
CA ALA A 481 -4.24 57.01 16.49
C ALA A 481 -4.66 58.13 15.52
N ALA A 482 -4.91 57.81 14.26
CA ALA A 482 -5.43 58.74 13.25
C ALA A 482 -6.97 58.86 13.24
N GLY A 483 -7.67 58.21 14.18
CA GLY A 483 -9.14 58.22 14.26
C GLY A 483 -9.85 57.50 13.10
N LYS A 484 -9.12 56.71 12.30
CA LYS A 484 -9.64 56.00 11.12
C LYS A 484 -10.19 54.61 11.43
N LEU A 485 -9.87 54.08 12.61
CA LEU A 485 -10.40 52.85 13.17
C LEU A 485 -10.61 53.05 14.66
N THR A 486 -11.63 52.43 15.22
CA THR A 486 -11.74 52.25 16.67
C THR A 486 -10.75 51.18 17.15
N GLY A 487 -10.44 51.18 18.44
CA GLY A 487 -9.56 50.17 19.03
C GLY A 487 -10.11 48.74 18.87
N GLU A 488 -11.43 48.58 18.92
CA GLU A 488 -12.10 47.28 18.76
C GLU A 488 -12.04 46.78 17.31
N GLU A 489 -12.28 47.63 16.32
CA GLU A 489 -12.15 47.27 14.90
C GLU A 489 -10.71 46.87 14.55
N ALA A 490 -9.72 47.56 15.12
CA ALA A 490 -8.32 47.21 14.93
C ALA A 490 -7.96 45.85 15.54
N ILE A 491 -8.54 45.48 16.69
CA ILE A 491 -8.34 44.17 17.31
C ILE A 491 -8.98 43.06 16.47
N GLU A 492 -10.18 43.31 15.95
CA GLU A 492 -10.90 42.33 15.14
C GLU A 492 -10.20 42.10 13.80
N LEU A 493 -9.77 43.17 13.11
CA LEU A 493 -8.97 43.07 11.89
C LEU A 493 -7.64 42.34 12.12
N PHE A 494 -7.02 42.52 13.29
CA PHE A 494 -5.81 41.79 13.65
C PHE A 494 -6.06 40.30 13.89
N ARG A 495 -7.19 39.94 14.52
CA ARG A 495 -7.63 38.54 14.69
C ARG A 495 -7.97 37.86 13.37
N ILE A 496 -8.62 38.56 12.45
CA ILE A 496 -8.94 38.05 11.11
C ILE A 496 -7.64 37.78 10.33
N ALA A 497 -6.65 38.69 10.43
CA ALA A 497 -5.36 38.51 9.78
C ALA A 497 -4.50 37.41 10.41
N PHE A 498 -4.65 37.15 11.71
CA PHE A 498 -3.87 36.15 12.45
C PHE A 498 -4.70 35.36 13.46
N PRO A 499 -5.62 34.49 13.00
CA PRO A 499 -6.51 33.72 13.87
C PRO A 499 -5.71 32.78 14.78
N GLU A 500 -5.99 32.81 16.08
CA GLU A 500 -5.36 31.90 17.04
C GLU A 500 -5.90 30.48 16.86
N SER A 501 -5.01 29.49 16.76
CA SER A 501 -5.39 28.08 16.83
C SER A 501 -5.83 27.76 18.26
N ASP A 502 -7.13 27.59 18.50
CA ASP A 502 -7.65 27.21 19.80
C ASP A 502 -7.05 25.88 20.27
N GLY A 503 -6.14 25.99 21.23
CA GLY A 503 -5.39 24.85 21.76
C GLY A 503 -4.51 25.24 22.92
N LYS A 504 -5.09 25.73 24.01
CA LYS A 504 -4.55 25.57 25.37
C LYS A 504 -5.62 25.86 26.43
N SER A 505 -5.97 24.81 27.16
CA SER A 505 -6.70 24.86 28.41
C SER A 505 -6.05 25.84 29.38
N ARG A 506 -6.85 26.71 29.99
CA ARG A 506 -6.53 27.34 31.27
C ARG A 506 -6.29 26.23 32.29
N SER A 507 -5.07 26.14 32.80
CA SER A 507 -4.79 25.44 34.05
C SER A 507 -4.93 26.45 35.18
N ASP A 508 -5.96 26.29 35.99
CA ASP A 508 -6.04 26.90 37.31
C ASP A 508 -4.92 26.33 38.20
N ASN A 509 -4.06 27.20 38.72
CA ASN A 509 -3.58 27.16 40.10
C ASN A 509 -2.66 28.35 40.40
N LYS A 510 -3.09 29.11 41.42
CA LYS A 510 -2.39 30.09 42.27
C LYS A 510 -1.16 30.83 41.74
#